data_AF-A0A139QS97-F1
#
_entry.id   AF-A0A139QS97-F1
#
_cell.length_a   1.000
_cell.length_b   1.000
_cell.length_c   1.000
_cell.angle_alpha   90.00
_cell.angle_beta   90.00
_cell.angle_gamma   90.00
#
_symmetry.space_group_name_H-M   'P 1'
#
loop_
_entity.id
_entity.type
_entity.pdbx_description
1 polymer ?
#
loop_
_entity_poly.entity_id
_entity_poly.type
_entity_poly.pdbx_seq_one_letter_code
_entity_poly.pdbx_strand_id
1 'polypeptide(L)'
;MSADDFVVLNFNQDLAKELAQKTVAKVVPFSTTEKVDGAYLDGDTLYFKGEAIMKASEIGVPGSHNVENALATIAVAKLSGIANDAIKETLTHFGGVKHRLQALGEINGVKFYNDSKSTNILATQKALSGFDSSKVILIAGGLDRGNEFDELVPDITGVKLMVILGESAPRVKRAADKANVPYVDAKDVADAARIAYDKAEAGDVVLLSPANASWDMYKSFEVRGDEFIATFEAIKGE
;
A
#
# COMPACT_ATOMS: atom_id res chain seq x y z
N MET A 1 8.00 13.07 -25.82
CA MET A 1 7.13 14.16 -25.37
C MET A 1 7.43 15.39 -26.20
N SER A 2 6.38 16.06 -26.65
CA SER A 2 6.39 17.30 -27.41
C SER A 2 6.08 18.50 -26.51
N ALA A 3 6.11 19.72 -27.06
CA ALA A 3 5.70 20.93 -26.35
C ALA A 3 4.19 21.01 -26.06
N ASP A 4 3.38 20.15 -26.69
CA ASP A 4 1.95 20.08 -26.44
C ASP A 4 1.61 19.16 -25.26
N ASP A 5 2.55 18.31 -24.84
CA ASP A 5 2.39 17.43 -23.70
C ASP A 5 2.64 18.18 -22.38
N PHE A 6 2.03 17.67 -21.30
CA PHE A 6 2.28 18.12 -19.94
C PHE A 6 3.12 17.10 -19.17
N VAL A 7 3.95 17.60 -18.25
CA VAL A 7 4.66 16.77 -17.27
C VAL A 7 4.41 17.28 -15.86
N VAL A 8 3.95 16.39 -14.98
CA VAL A 8 3.71 16.71 -13.57
C VAL A 8 4.91 16.26 -12.74
N LEU A 9 5.54 17.20 -12.02
CA LEU A 9 6.81 16.96 -11.30
C LEU A 9 6.72 17.40 -9.84
N ASN A 10 7.32 16.62 -8.93
CA ASN A 10 7.36 16.93 -7.50
C ASN A 10 8.45 17.96 -7.19
N PHE A 11 8.08 19.23 -7.03
CA PHE A 11 9.01 20.32 -6.76
C PHE A 11 9.47 20.38 -5.29
N ASN A 12 9.07 19.44 -4.44
CA ASN A 12 9.77 19.23 -3.16
C ASN A 12 11.18 18.63 -3.37
N GLN A 13 11.48 18.10 -4.55
CA GLN A 13 12.76 17.46 -4.88
C GLN A 13 13.59 18.30 -5.85
N ASP A 14 14.84 18.60 -5.49
CA ASP A 14 15.74 19.39 -6.35
C ASP A 14 16.00 18.72 -7.70
N LEU A 15 16.12 17.38 -7.72
CA LEU A 15 16.26 16.61 -8.96
C LEU A 15 15.11 16.87 -9.94
N ALA A 16 13.87 17.02 -9.44
CA ALA A 16 12.71 17.30 -10.29
C ALA A 16 12.77 18.71 -10.88
N LYS A 17 13.28 19.70 -10.12
CA LYS A 17 13.52 21.07 -10.60
C LYS A 17 14.60 21.09 -11.69
N GLU A 18 15.65 20.30 -11.53
CA GLU A 18 16.69 20.15 -12.56
C GLU A 18 16.16 19.49 -13.84
N LEU A 19 15.37 18.42 -13.70
CA LEU A 19 14.77 17.71 -14.83
C LEU A 19 13.76 18.58 -15.59
N ALA A 20 13.04 19.47 -14.90
CA ALA A 20 12.12 20.42 -15.51
C ALA A 20 12.81 21.33 -16.55
N GLN A 21 14.10 21.62 -16.38
CA GLN A 21 14.86 22.45 -17.33
C GLN A 21 15.34 21.67 -18.58
N LYS A 22 15.25 20.33 -18.56
CA LYS A 22 15.77 19.45 -19.61
C LYS A 22 14.67 18.90 -20.54
N THR A 23 13.41 19.19 -20.26
CA THR A 23 12.26 18.74 -21.06
C THR A 23 11.75 19.85 -21.97
N VAL A 24 11.16 19.46 -23.10
CA VAL A 24 10.43 20.37 -23.99
C VAL A 24 8.93 20.46 -23.67
N ALA A 25 8.43 19.57 -22.80
CA ALA A 25 7.02 19.54 -22.39
C ALA A 25 6.69 20.66 -21.40
N LYS A 26 5.39 21.00 -21.31
CA LYS A 26 4.89 21.98 -20.34
C LYS A 26 4.97 21.40 -18.93
N VAL A 27 5.84 21.97 -18.10
CA VAL A 27 6.01 21.55 -16.71
C VAL A 27 4.87 22.09 -15.85
N VAL A 28 4.21 21.19 -15.11
CA VAL A 28 3.15 21.50 -14.15
C VAL A 28 3.58 20.96 -12.79
N PRO A 29 4.29 21.77 -11.99
CA PRO A 29 4.84 21.31 -10.72
C PRO A 29 3.74 21.04 -9.69
N PHE A 30 4.06 20.22 -8.70
CA PHE A 30 3.36 20.24 -7.43
C PHE A 30 4.31 20.36 -6.24
N SER A 31 3.86 20.97 -5.14
CA SER A 31 4.68 21.13 -3.94
C SER A 31 3.85 21.26 -2.66
N THR A 32 4.38 20.76 -1.55
CA THR A 32 3.85 21.00 -0.20
C THR A 32 4.67 22.00 0.60
N THR A 33 5.76 22.54 0.01
CA THR A 33 6.74 23.39 0.70
C THR A 33 6.68 24.84 0.24
N GLU A 34 6.27 25.07 -1.01
CA GLU A 34 6.20 26.41 -1.61
C GLU A 34 5.08 26.52 -2.64
N LYS A 35 4.66 27.75 -2.91
CA LYS A 35 3.69 28.04 -3.97
C LYS A 35 4.38 27.91 -5.33
N VAL A 36 3.77 27.13 -6.24
CA VAL A 36 4.29 26.86 -7.59
C VAL A 36 3.22 27.11 -8.67
N ASP A 37 3.62 27.25 -9.94
CA ASP A 37 2.70 27.38 -11.09
C ASP A 37 2.04 26.04 -11.48
N GLY A 38 1.36 25.44 -10.52
CA GLY A 38 0.72 24.14 -10.61
C GLY A 38 -0.09 23.86 -9.36
N ALA A 39 0.01 22.65 -8.79
CA ALA A 39 -0.71 22.30 -7.57
C ALA A 39 0.12 22.55 -6.31
N TYR A 40 -0.41 23.21 -5.28
CA TYR A 40 0.37 23.43 -4.06
C TYR A 40 -0.48 23.42 -2.79
N LEU A 41 0.15 23.08 -1.67
CA LEU A 41 -0.41 23.26 -0.33
C LEU A 41 -0.06 24.66 0.19
N ASP A 42 -1.07 25.41 0.66
CA ASP A 42 -0.90 26.66 1.39
C ASP A 42 -1.79 26.65 2.64
N GLY A 43 -1.15 26.66 3.81
CA GLY A 43 -1.80 26.33 5.09
C GLY A 43 -2.39 24.92 5.06
N ASP A 44 -3.70 24.82 5.23
CA ASP A 44 -4.46 23.56 5.12
C ASP A 44 -5.24 23.46 3.79
N THR A 45 -4.98 24.32 2.80
CA THR A 45 -5.74 24.32 1.54
C THR A 45 -4.87 23.90 0.36
N LEU A 46 -5.39 22.99 -0.46
CA LEU A 46 -4.80 22.57 -1.73
C LEU A 46 -5.30 23.51 -2.84
N TYR A 47 -4.36 24.04 -3.60
CA TYR A 47 -4.62 24.96 -4.70
C TYR A 47 -4.16 24.37 -6.03
N PHE A 48 -4.74 24.83 -7.13
CA PHE A 48 -4.18 24.69 -8.47
C PHE A 48 -4.14 26.05 -9.16
N LYS A 49 -2.95 26.56 -9.47
CA LYS A 49 -2.73 27.86 -10.13
C LYS A 49 -3.53 29.03 -9.52
N GLY A 50 -3.64 29.05 -8.19
CA GLY A 50 -4.36 30.08 -7.43
C GLY A 50 -5.82 29.77 -7.14
N GLU A 51 -6.42 28.76 -7.77
CA GLU A 51 -7.77 28.30 -7.44
C GLU A 51 -7.74 27.36 -6.23
N ALA A 52 -8.51 27.67 -5.18
CA ALA A 52 -8.68 26.77 -4.04
C ALA A 52 -9.53 25.56 -4.45
N ILE A 53 -9.05 24.36 -4.15
CA ILE A 53 -9.71 23.10 -4.53
C ILE A 53 -10.40 22.46 -3.33
N MET A 54 -9.64 22.17 -2.27
CA MET A 54 -10.14 21.53 -1.05
C MET A 54 -9.16 21.72 0.10
N LYS A 55 -9.56 21.37 1.32
CA LYS A 55 -8.62 21.29 2.45
C LYS A 55 -7.84 19.98 2.44
N ALA A 56 -6.58 20.01 2.90
CA ALA A 56 -5.78 18.80 3.07
C ALA A 56 -6.39 17.88 4.14
N SER A 57 -6.97 18.47 5.18
CA SER A 57 -7.76 17.76 6.20
C SER A 57 -9.03 17.05 5.69
N GLU A 58 -9.50 17.36 4.47
CA GLU A 58 -10.68 16.72 3.85
C GLU A 58 -10.32 15.51 2.96
N ILE A 59 -9.04 15.16 2.82
CA ILE A 59 -8.62 13.98 2.02
C ILE A 59 -9.03 12.70 2.75
N GLY A 60 -9.64 11.76 2.03
CA GLY A 60 -10.18 10.52 2.61
C GLY A 60 -9.13 9.56 3.20
N VAL A 61 -7.86 9.72 2.83
CA VAL A 61 -6.72 8.94 3.35
C VAL A 61 -5.72 9.83 4.09
N PRO A 62 -5.28 9.45 5.31
CA PRO A 62 -4.39 10.29 6.13
C PRO A 62 -2.93 10.24 5.66
N GLY A 63 -2.15 11.24 6.07
CA GLY A 63 -0.68 11.26 5.93
C GLY A 63 -0.15 12.24 4.88
N SER A 64 1.03 12.81 5.13
CA SER A 64 1.65 13.84 4.27
C SER A 64 1.90 13.36 2.84
N HIS A 65 2.31 12.11 2.67
CA HIS A 65 2.49 11.50 1.34
C HIS A 65 1.19 11.43 0.54
N ASN A 66 0.02 11.32 1.20
CA ASN A 66 -1.27 11.35 0.54
C ASN A 66 -1.68 12.77 0.12
N VAL A 67 -1.20 13.80 0.81
CA VAL A 67 -1.32 15.19 0.34
C VAL A 67 -0.54 15.38 -0.95
N GLU A 68 0.69 14.88 -1.04
CA GLU A 68 1.47 14.90 -2.28
C GLU A 68 0.77 14.16 -3.43
N ASN A 69 0.23 12.95 -3.15
CA ASN A 69 -0.56 12.20 -4.13
C ASN A 69 -1.80 12.98 -4.60
N ALA A 70 -2.50 13.65 -3.67
CA ALA A 70 -3.65 14.48 -3.98
C ALA A 70 -3.27 15.68 -4.86
N LEU A 71 -2.18 16.38 -4.57
CA LEU A 71 -1.70 17.50 -5.39
C LEU A 71 -1.32 17.06 -6.81
N ALA A 72 -0.61 15.94 -6.94
CA ALA A 72 -0.32 15.37 -8.25
C ALA A 72 -1.61 15.00 -9.02
N THR A 73 -2.60 14.42 -8.33
CA THR A 73 -3.92 14.09 -8.90
C THR A 73 -4.68 15.33 -9.33
N ILE A 74 -4.71 16.37 -8.50
CA ILE A 74 -5.31 17.67 -8.79
C ILE A 74 -4.70 18.26 -10.06
N ALA A 75 -3.36 18.25 -10.18
CA ALA A 75 -2.69 18.76 -11.37
C ALA A 75 -3.15 18.03 -12.64
N VAL A 76 -3.17 16.70 -12.64
CA VAL A 76 -3.62 15.89 -13.79
C VAL A 76 -5.11 16.12 -14.10
N ALA A 77 -5.96 16.14 -13.08
CA ALA A 77 -7.40 16.31 -13.25
C ALA A 77 -7.75 17.69 -13.82
N LYS A 78 -7.08 18.76 -13.34
CA LYS A 78 -7.27 20.12 -13.85
C LYS A 78 -6.77 20.28 -15.29
N LEU A 79 -5.65 19.65 -15.63
CA LEU A 79 -5.18 19.59 -17.03
C LEU A 79 -6.14 18.84 -17.95
N SER A 80 -6.92 17.90 -17.38
CA SER A 80 -7.96 17.14 -18.10
C SER A 80 -9.33 17.83 -18.10
N GLY A 81 -9.44 19.07 -17.58
CA GLY A 81 -10.68 19.84 -17.57
C GLY A 81 -11.72 19.38 -16.55
N ILE A 82 -11.34 18.60 -15.53
CA ILE A 82 -12.27 18.14 -14.51
C ILE A 82 -12.61 19.30 -13.54
N ALA A 83 -13.90 19.42 -13.19
CA ALA A 83 -14.41 20.45 -12.30
C ALA A 83 -13.94 20.27 -10.84
N ASN A 84 -13.76 21.38 -10.12
CA ASN A 84 -13.25 21.37 -8.75
C ASN A 84 -14.11 20.55 -7.79
N ASP A 85 -15.44 20.62 -7.93
CA ASP A 85 -16.38 19.86 -7.08
C ASP A 85 -16.20 18.36 -7.26
N ALA A 86 -16.03 17.88 -8.50
CA ALA A 86 -15.80 16.46 -8.77
C ALA A 86 -14.44 15.97 -8.24
N ILE A 87 -13.40 16.82 -8.34
CA ILE A 87 -12.08 16.54 -7.76
C ILE A 87 -12.19 16.42 -6.24
N LYS A 88 -12.80 17.42 -5.59
CA LYS A 88 -13.00 17.46 -4.14
C LYS A 88 -13.79 16.24 -3.66
N GLU A 89 -14.95 15.99 -4.27
CA GLU A 89 -15.81 14.85 -3.93
C GLU A 89 -15.04 13.52 -4.02
N THR A 90 -14.31 13.30 -5.11
CA THR A 90 -13.56 12.05 -5.33
C THR A 90 -12.44 11.89 -4.31
N LEU A 91 -11.64 12.93 -4.06
CA LEU A 91 -10.52 12.87 -3.11
C LEU A 91 -10.99 12.75 -1.65
N THR A 92 -12.16 13.31 -1.32
CA THR A 92 -12.78 13.15 0.00
C THR A 92 -13.28 11.73 0.24
N HIS A 93 -13.88 11.08 -0.77
CA HIS A 93 -14.40 9.71 -0.63
C HIS A 93 -13.37 8.61 -0.94
N PHE A 94 -12.19 8.96 -1.42
CA PHE A 94 -11.14 8.00 -1.70
C PHE A 94 -10.65 7.33 -0.41
N GLY A 95 -11.05 6.07 -0.20
CA GLY A 95 -10.73 5.28 0.99
C GLY A 95 -9.44 4.46 0.90
N GLY A 96 -8.60 4.71 -0.11
CA GLY A 96 -7.36 3.96 -0.35
C GLY A 96 -7.44 3.04 -1.56
N VAL A 97 -6.40 2.21 -1.72
CA VAL A 97 -6.24 1.34 -2.90
C VAL A 97 -6.45 -0.11 -2.48
N LYS A 98 -7.30 -0.81 -3.22
CA LYS A 98 -7.48 -2.26 -3.06
C LYS A 98 -6.12 -2.98 -3.08
N HIS A 99 -5.93 -3.96 -2.20
CA HIS A 99 -4.69 -4.73 -2.05
C HIS A 99 -3.46 -3.98 -1.52
N ARG A 100 -3.58 -2.73 -1.05
CA ARG A 100 -2.47 -1.96 -0.45
C ARG A 100 -2.84 -1.55 0.97
N LEU A 101 -2.40 -2.31 1.96
CA LEU A 101 -2.80 -2.20 3.37
C LEU A 101 -4.32 -1.95 3.53
N GLN A 102 -5.12 -2.63 2.70
CA GLN A 102 -6.57 -2.44 2.66
C GLN A 102 -7.20 -3.12 3.88
N ALA A 103 -7.77 -2.33 4.78
CA ALA A 103 -8.58 -2.86 5.88
C ALA A 103 -9.87 -3.48 5.32
N LEU A 104 -10.12 -4.76 5.62
CA LEU A 104 -11.34 -5.46 5.20
C LEU A 104 -12.45 -5.39 6.26
N GLY A 105 -12.04 -5.25 7.53
CA GLY A 105 -12.94 -5.20 8.67
C GLY A 105 -12.43 -6.09 9.80
N GLU A 106 -13.36 -6.50 10.65
CA GLU A 106 -13.08 -7.27 11.86
C GLU A 106 -14.09 -8.42 12.02
N ILE A 107 -13.61 -9.57 12.48
CA ILE A 107 -14.42 -10.75 12.81
C ILE A 107 -14.05 -11.17 14.23
N ASN A 108 -15.00 -11.15 15.17
CA ASN A 108 -14.79 -11.54 16.58
C ASN A 108 -13.56 -10.89 17.25
N GLY A 109 -13.29 -9.61 16.97
CA GLY A 109 -12.13 -8.90 17.52
C GLY A 109 -10.86 -8.99 16.68
N VAL A 110 -10.83 -9.79 15.61
CA VAL A 110 -9.66 -10.02 14.75
C VAL A 110 -9.76 -9.16 13.49
N LYS A 111 -8.78 -8.29 13.27
CA LYS A 111 -8.76 -7.37 12.11
C LYS A 111 -8.06 -7.99 10.91
N PHE A 112 -8.59 -7.76 9.71
CA PHE A 112 -8.01 -8.28 8.47
C PHE A 112 -7.50 -7.16 7.57
N TYR A 113 -6.27 -7.31 7.09
CA TYR A 113 -5.63 -6.38 6.15
C TYR A 113 -5.12 -7.11 4.91
N ASN A 114 -5.59 -6.65 3.74
CA ASN A 114 -5.12 -7.11 2.44
C ASN A 114 -4.03 -6.18 1.90
N ASP A 115 -2.80 -6.67 1.92
CA ASP A 115 -1.62 -6.01 1.37
C ASP A 115 -0.93 -6.88 0.31
N SER A 116 -1.71 -7.60 -0.50
CA SER A 116 -1.19 -8.50 -1.54
C SER A 116 -0.24 -7.81 -2.55
N LYS A 117 -0.34 -6.47 -2.69
CA LYS A 117 0.55 -5.66 -3.53
C LYS A 117 2.00 -5.63 -3.02
N SER A 118 2.27 -6.04 -1.78
CA SER A 118 3.62 -6.17 -1.22
C SER A 118 4.36 -7.37 -1.80
N THR A 119 4.81 -7.25 -3.05
CA THR A 119 5.50 -8.31 -3.80
C THR A 119 7.02 -8.34 -3.59
N ASN A 120 7.53 -7.66 -2.57
CA ASN A 120 8.95 -7.63 -2.20
C ASN A 120 9.11 -7.36 -0.69
N ILE A 121 10.32 -7.62 -0.18
CA ILE A 121 10.68 -7.47 1.24
C ILE A 121 10.38 -6.05 1.74
N LEU A 122 10.89 -5.03 1.05
CA LEU A 122 10.74 -3.63 1.46
C LEU A 122 9.28 -3.19 1.62
N ALA A 123 8.38 -3.66 0.76
CA ALA A 123 6.96 -3.37 0.85
C ALA A 123 6.35 -4.00 2.12
N THR A 124 6.76 -5.22 2.46
CA THR A 124 6.29 -5.94 3.66
C THR A 124 6.82 -5.30 4.94
N GLN A 125 8.08 -4.86 4.96
CA GLN A 125 8.66 -4.10 6.08
C GLN A 125 7.85 -2.83 6.36
N LYS A 126 7.50 -2.08 5.30
CA LYS A 126 6.66 -0.88 5.41
C LYS A 126 5.23 -1.19 5.90
N ALA A 127 4.71 -2.37 5.58
CA ALA A 127 3.42 -2.81 6.10
C ALA A 127 3.50 -3.11 7.59
N LEU A 128 4.49 -3.90 8.02
CA LEU A 128 4.68 -4.32 9.42
C LEU A 128 4.93 -3.15 10.36
N SER A 129 5.63 -2.10 9.92
CA SER A 129 5.93 -0.93 10.77
C SER A 129 4.69 -0.15 11.25
N GLY A 130 3.52 -0.38 10.63
CA GLY A 130 2.24 0.19 11.04
C GLY A 130 1.51 -0.58 12.16
N PHE A 131 2.05 -1.72 12.60
CA PHE A 131 1.38 -2.62 13.55
C PHE A 131 2.25 -2.92 14.78
N ASP A 132 1.59 -3.27 15.88
CA ASP A 132 2.27 -3.96 16.99
C ASP A 132 2.52 -5.40 16.56
N SER A 133 3.79 -5.74 16.31
CA SER A 133 4.19 -7.08 15.83
C SER A 133 3.63 -8.20 16.69
N SER A 134 3.52 -8.01 18.01
CA SER A 134 3.02 -9.05 18.94
C SER A 134 1.55 -9.44 18.73
N LYS A 135 0.83 -8.68 17.91
CA LYS A 135 -0.57 -8.91 17.51
C LYS A 135 -0.72 -9.35 16.07
N VAL A 136 0.37 -9.41 15.30
CA VAL A 136 0.30 -9.72 13.86
C VAL A 136 0.44 -11.23 13.64
N ILE A 137 -0.51 -11.79 12.89
CA ILE A 137 -0.37 -13.06 12.19
C ILE A 137 -0.13 -12.74 10.71
N LEU A 138 1.11 -12.98 10.25
CA LEU A 138 1.57 -12.60 8.91
C LEU A 138 1.42 -13.78 7.94
N ILE A 139 0.71 -13.57 6.84
CA ILE A 139 0.65 -14.51 5.71
C ILE A 139 1.70 -14.10 4.67
N ALA A 140 2.69 -14.97 4.44
CA ALA A 140 3.85 -14.67 3.60
C ALA A 140 4.27 -15.81 2.66
N GLY A 141 4.96 -15.46 1.57
CA GLY A 141 5.47 -16.40 0.57
C GLY A 141 4.80 -16.29 -0.80
N GLY A 142 5.35 -17.02 -1.78
CA GLY A 142 4.96 -16.98 -3.19
C GLY A 142 6.12 -17.40 -4.08
N LEU A 143 6.22 -16.81 -5.27
CA LEU A 143 7.22 -17.16 -6.28
C LEU A 143 8.65 -17.07 -5.73
N ASP A 144 9.43 -18.14 -5.91
CA ASP A 144 10.85 -18.14 -5.58
C ASP A 144 11.67 -17.46 -6.69
N ARG A 145 12.39 -16.39 -6.33
CA ARG A 145 13.35 -15.70 -7.22
C ARG A 145 14.81 -16.00 -6.85
N GLY A 146 15.04 -16.93 -5.94
CA GLY A 146 16.35 -17.36 -5.48
C GLY A 146 16.96 -16.50 -4.37
N ASN A 147 16.32 -15.41 -3.96
CA ASN A 147 16.78 -14.56 -2.87
C ASN A 147 16.40 -15.12 -1.49
N GLU A 148 17.26 -14.92 -0.50
CA GLU A 148 16.92 -15.15 0.91
C GLU A 148 16.11 -13.97 1.49
N PHE A 149 15.63 -14.13 2.72
CA PHE A 149 14.77 -13.18 3.44
C PHE A 149 15.46 -12.60 4.69
N ASP A 150 16.80 -12.61 4.74
CA ASP A 150 17.59 -12.07 5.86
C ASP A 150 17.23 -10.61 6.19
N GLU A 151 16.99 -9.79 5.17
CA GLU A 151 16.59 -8.39 5.36
C GLU A 151 15.25 -8.23 6.07
N LEU A 152 14.37 -9.23 6.02
CA LEU A 152 13.04 -9.21 6.64
C LEU A 152 13.08 -9.59 8.12
N VAL A 153 14.15 -10.26 8.59
CA VAL A 153 14.28 -10.81 9.96
C VAL A 153 14.03 -9.76 11.05
N PRO A 154 14.59 -8.54 11.01
CA PRO A 154 14.36 -7.54 12.04
C PRO A 154 12.88 -7.13 12.15
N ASP A 155 12.18 -7.05 11.03
CA ASP A 155 10.79 -6.57 10.96
C ASP A 155 9.77 -7.65 11.38
N ILE A 156 10.09 -8.93 11.17
CA ILE A 156 9.23 -10.04 11.61
C ILE A 156 9.53 -10.47 13.05
N THR A 157 10.62 -9.99 13.66
CA THR A 157 10.94 -10.31 15.05
C THR A 157 9.80 -9.85 15.97
N GLY A 158 9.25 -10.79 16.75
CA GLY A 158 8.12 -10.53 17.65
C GLY A 158 6.74 -10.64 16.99
N VAL A 159 6.65 -10.98 15.70
CA VAL A 159 5.39 -11.38 15.05
C VAL A 159 4.79 -12.60 15.78
N LYS A 160 3.47 -12.58 16.04
CA LYS A 160 2.79 -13.65 16.81
C LYS A 160 2.90 -15.01 16.13
N LEU A 161 2.66 -15.05 14.82
CA LEU A 161 2.69 -16.26 13.99
C LEU A 161 2.90 -15.89 12.52
N MET A 162 3.62 -16.73 11.78
CA MET A 162 3.63 -16.68 10.32
C MET A 162 2.87 -17.86 9.71
N VAL A 163 2.05 -17.59 8.71
CA VAL A 163 1.41 -18.61 7.87
C VAL A 163 2.07 -18.54 6.50
N ILE A 164 2.82 -19.58 6.14
CA ILE A 164 3.77 -19.55 5.02
C ILE A 164 3.25 -20.44 3.88
N LEU A 165 3.31 -19.94 2.65
CA LEU A 165 2.85 -20.63 1.44
C LEU A 165 3.78 -20.39 0.23
N GLY A 166 3.52 -21.11 -0.86
CA GLY A 166 4.18 -20.91 -2.16
C GLY A 166 5.59 -21.50 -2.29
N GLU A 167 6.19 -21.31 -3.46
CA GLU A 167 7.51 -21.86 -3.80
C GLU A 167 8.64 -21.38 -2.87
N SER A 168 8.58 -20.14 -2.43
CA SER A 168 9.59 -19.52 -1.55
C SER A 168 9.48 -19.97 -0.09
N ALA A 169 8.48 -20.78 0.28
CA ALA A 169 8.21 -21.19 1.66
C ALA A 169 9.46 -21.69 2.42
N PRO A 170 10.34 -22.56 1.85
CA PRO A 170 11.55 -22.98 2.54
C PRO A 170 12.50 -21.83 2.92
N ARG A 171 12.53 -20.73 2.16
CA ARG A 171 13.38 -19.56 2.42
C ARG A 171 12.75 -18.63 3.45
N VAL A 172 11.44 -18.41 3.36
CA VAL A 172 10.68 -17.61 4.33
C VAL A 172 10.75 -18.26 5.72
N LYS A 173 10.64 -19.60 5.79
CA LYS A 173 10.82 -20.37 7.03
C LYS A 173 12.20 -20.15 7.67
N ARG A 174 13.27 -20.14 6.88
CA ARG A 174 14.62 -19.83 7.40
C ARG A 174 14.72 -18.44 8.03
N ALA A 175 14.02 -17.44 7.49
CA ALA A 175 13.96 -16.13 8.10
C ALA A 175 13.13 -16.14 9.40
N ALA A 176 12.01 -16.86 9.42
CA ALA A 176 11.22 -17.06 10.63
C ALA A 176 12.01 -17.79 11.73
N ASP A 177 12.77 -18.83 11.38
CA ASP A 177 13.69 -19.54 12.29
C ASP A 177 14.73 -18.58 12.88
N LYS A 178 15.37 -17.73 12.05
CA LYS A 178 16.33 -16.71 12.48
C LYS A 178 15.71 -15.65 13.39
N ALA A 179 14.45 -15.30 13.15
CA ALA A 179 13.70 -14.35 13.95
C ALA A 179 13.07 -14.97 15.22
N ASN A 180 13.18 -16.30 15.39
CA ASN A 180 12.51 -17.07 16.44
C ASN A 180 10.98 -16.85 16.45
N VAL A 181 10.37 -16.83 15.26
CA VAL A 181 8.94 -16.65 15.05
C VAL A 181 8.31 -18.00 14.71
N PRO A 182 7.25 -18.44 15.41
CA PRO A 182 6.57 -19.68 15.06
C PRO A 182 5.91 -19.54 13.68
N TYR A 183 5.86 -20.64 12.93
CA TYR A 183 5.18 -20.68 11.65
C TYR A 183 4.44 -21.97 11.39
N VAL A 184 3.48 -21.90 10.47
CA VAL A 184 2.71 -23.04 9.94
C VAL A 184 2.62 -22.96 8.42
N ASP A 185 2.47 -24.11 7.78
CA ASP A 185 2.29 -24.21 6.33
C ASP A 185 0.84 -24.00 5.93
N ALA A 186 0.64 -23.37 4.77
CA ALA A 186 -0.64 -23.27 4.09
C ALA A 186 -0.50 -23.64 2.61
N LYS A 187 -1.58 -24.16 2.02
CA LYS A 187 -1.61 -24.59 0.61
C LYS A 187 -1.77 -23.43 -0.35
N ASP A 188 -2.66 -22.50 -0.01
CA ASP A 188 -3.03 -21.32 -0.79
C ASP A 188 -3.47 -20.20 0.16
N VAL A 189 -3.93 -19.07 -0.38
CA VAL A 189 -4.27 -17.90 0.44
C VAL A 189 -5.58 -18.10 1.19
N ALA A 190 -6.53 -18.87 0.63
CA ALA A 190 -7.75 -19.24 1.32
C ALA A 190 -7.47 -20.10 2.58
N ASP A 191 -6.66 -21.14 2.43
CA ASP A 191 -6.19 -21.99 3.52
C ASP A 191 -5.41 -21.15 4.55
N ALA A 192 -4.50 -20.29 4.08
CA ALA A 192 -3.71 -19.44 4.96
C ALA A 192 -4.56 -18.48 5.80
N ALA A 193 -5.58 -17.86 5.20
CA ALA A 193 -6.48 -16.95 5.89
C ALA A 193 -7.32 -17.67 6.96
N ARG A 194 -7.80 -18.88 6.68
CA ARG A 194 -8.53 -19.71 7.66
C ARG A 194 -7.63 -20.16 8.81
N ILE A 195 -6.44 -20.67 8.50
CA ILE A 195 -5.44 -21.03 9.51
C ILE A 195 -5.09 -19.82 10.38
N ALA A 196 -4.86 -18.65 9.77
CA ALA A 196 -4.55 -17.43 10.50
C ALA A 196 -5.69 -17.03 11.45
N TYR A 197 -6.94 -17.09 10.99
CA TYR A 197 -8.11 -16.79 11.80
C TYR A 197 -8.29 -17.79 12.96
N ASP A 198 -8.15 -19.09 12.71
CA ASP A 198 -8.28 -20.14 13.73
C ASP A 198 -7.20 -20.03 14.83
N LYS A 199 -6.07 -19.38 14.53
CA LYS A 199 -4.97 -19.11 15.47
C LYS A 199 -5.03 -17.72 16.08
N ALA A 200 -5.94 -16.86 15.62
CA ALA A 200 -6.11 -15.51 16.10
C ALA A 200 -6.98 -15.46 17.36
N GLU A 201 -6.75 -14.43 18.16
CA GLU A 201 -7.56 -14.07 19.32
C GLU A 201 -8.03 -12.61 19.17
N ALA A 202 -9.07 -12.23 19.90
CA ALA A 202 -9.56 -10.86 19.87
C ALA A 202 -8.42 -9.85 20.17
N GLY A 203 -8.28 -8.85 19.30
CA GLY A 203 -7.20 -7.87 19.32
C GLY A 203 -6.04 -8.18 18.37
N ASP A 204 -5.99 -9.37 17.78
CA ASP A 204 -5.00 -9.70 16.75
C ASP A 204 -5.34 -9.12 15.37
N VAL A 205 -4.33 -9.15 14.51
CA VAL A 205 -4.36 -8.70 13.12
C VAL A 205 -3.91 -9.84 12.21
N VAL A 206 -4.76 -10.23 11.25
CA VAL A 206 -4.38 -11.08 10.12
C VAL A 206 -3.95 -10.20 8.96
N LEU A 207 -2.68 -10.29 8.57
CA LEU A 207 -2.08 -9.46 7.53
C LEU A 207 -1.58 -10.33 6.37
N LEU A 208 -2.18 -10.16 5.19
CA LEU A 208 -1.60 -10.67 3.94
C LEU A 208 -0.60 -9.65 3.40
N SER A 209 0.70 -9.82 3.68
CA SER A 209 1.78 -8.99 3.12
C SER A 209 2.94 -9.90 2.65
N PRO A 210 2.89 -10.39 1.39
CA PRO A 210 3.55 -11.66 1.07
C PRO A 210 5.07 -11.64 0.90
N ALA A 211 5.70 -10.47 0.79
CA ALA A 211 7.10 -10.27 0.40
C ALA A 211 7.54 -10.91 -0.94
N ASN A 212 6.61 -11.55 -1.67
CA ASN A 212 6.85 -12.31 -2.90
C ASN A 212 5.84 -11.96 -3.99
N ALA A 213 6.27 -12.07 -5.25
CA ALA A 213 5.36 -12.10 -6.39
C ALA A 213 4.42 -13.31 -6.30
N SER A 214 3.27 -13.26 -6.96
CA SER A 214 2.22 -14.27 -6.83
C SER A 214 2.22 -15.34 -7.92
N TRP A 215 3.13 -15.25 -8.90
CA TRP A 215 3.03 -15.96 -10.18
C TRP A 215 3.22 -17.48 -10.13
N ASP A 216 3.67 -18.02 -9.01
CA ASP A 216 3.71 -19.47 -8.78
C ASP A 216 2.31 -20.07 -8.61
N MET A 217 1.40 -19.34 -7.97
CA MET A 217 0.05 -19.81 -7.63
C MET A 217 -1.08 -19.00 -8.32
N TYR A 218 -0.84 -17.73 -8.65
CA TYR A 218 -1.86 -16.80 -9.13
C TYR A 218 -1.36 -15.94 -10.31
N LYS A 219 -2.26 -15.58 -11.22
CA LYS A 219 -1.91 -14.76 -12.40
C LYS A 219 -1.37 -13.36 -12.05
N SER A 220 -1.82 -12.79 -10.94
CA SER A 220 -1.41 -11.45 -10.51
C SER A 220 -1.63 -11.28 -8.99
N PHE A 221 -1.14 -10.17 -8.42
CA PHE A 221 -1.32 -9.92 -6.99
C PHE A 221 -2.77 -9.58 -6.66
N GLU A 222 -3.52 -9.03 -7.63
CA GLU A 222 -4.95 -8.75 -7.52
C GLU A 222 -5.73 -10.05 -7.34
N VAL A 223 -5.47 -11.08 -8.16
CA VAL A 223 -6.12 -12.40 -8.03
C VAL A 223 -5.84 -13.03 -6.67
N ARG A 224 -4.58 -12.99 -6.22
CA ARG A 224 -4.19 -13.45 -4.87
C ARG A 224 -4.92 -12.67 -3.76
N GLY A 225 -5.01 -11.36 -3.92
CA GLY A 225 -5.68 -10.49 -2.96
C GLY A 225 -7.20 -10.64 -2.96
N ASP A 226 -7.79 -10.99 -4.10
CA ASP A 226 -9.23 -11.28 -4.24
C ASP A 226 -9.61 -12.58 -3.54
N GLU A 227 -8.77 -13.61 -3.60
CA GLU A 227 -8.99 -14.84 -2.84
C GLU A 227 -8.98 -14.58 -1.32
N PHE A 228 -8.07 -13.72 -0.84
CA PHE A 228 -8.06 -13.30 0.57
C PHE A 228 -9.34 -12.55 0.97
N ILE A 229 -9.82 -11.64 0.13
CA ILE A 229 -11.07 -10.90 0.36
C ILE A 229 -12.26 -11.87 0.38
N ALA A 230 -12.37 -12.75 -0.61
CA ALA A 230 -13.45 -13.72 -0.70
C ALA A 230 -13.45 -14.66 0.52
N THR A 231 -12.28 -15.06 0.99
CA THR A 231 -12.14 -15.90 2.19
C THR A 231 -12.54 -15.15 3.46
N PHE A 232 -12.14 -13.88 3.60
CA PHE A 232 -12.60 -13.03 4.70
C PHE A 232 -14.13 -12.92 4.74
N GLU A 233 -14.77 -12.64 3.59
CA GLU A 233 -16.24 -12.55 3.53
C GLU A 233 -16.92 -13.89 3.83
N ALA A 234 -16.32 -15.01 3.41
CA ALA A 234 -16.82 -16.34 3.74
C ALA A 234 -16.75 -16.62 5.26
N ILE A 235 -15.61 -16.35 5.91
CA ILE A 235 -15.45 -16.52 7.37
C ILE A 235 -16.43 -15.60 8.13
N LYS A 236 -16.67 -14.38 7.63
CA LYS A 236 -17.58 -13.43 8.27
C LYS A 236 -19.06 -13.84 8.17
N GLY A 237 -19.42 -14.59 7.13
CA GLY A 237 -20.78 -15.09 6.91
C GLY A 237 -21.09 -16.42 7.60
N GLU A 238 -20.08 -17.09 8.15
CA GLU A 238 -20.19 -18.31 8.96
C GLU A 238 -20.66 -18.00 10.40
#